data_AF-A0A081BY02-F1
#
_entry.id   AF-A0A081BY02-F1
#
_cell.length_a   1.000
_cell.length_b   1.000
_cell.length_c   1.000
_cell.angle_alpha   90.00
_cell.angle_beta   90.00
_cell.angle_gamma   90.00
#
_symmetry.space_group_name_H-M   'P 1'
#
loop_
_entity.id
_entity.type
_entity.pdbx_description
1 polymer ?
#
loop_
_entity_poly.entity_id
_entity_poly.type
_entity_poly.pdbx_seq_one_letter_code
_entity_poly.pdbx_strand_id
1 'polypeptide(L)'
;MAETIGSLTDKITILELKRYYMRQQTLRQDVGEHHRQQCQQKLLVLTQQRDDLVAEIDQLLQDVCSGKKALKIYRQYKMYNDPQYRLPPE
;
A
#
# COMPACT_ATOMS: atom_id res chain seq x y z
N MET A 1 1.40 11.03 6.39
CA MET A 1 1.90 10.84 5.01
C MET A 1 0.66 10.83 4.13
N ALA A 2 0.58 11.68 3.10
CA ALA A 2 -0.60 11.64 2.22
C ALA A 2 -0.57 10.34 1.42
N GLU A 3 -1.66 9.57 1.45
CA GLU A 3 -1.82 8.39 0.60
C GLU A 3 -1.76 8.81 -0.87
N THR A 4 -0.92 8.12 -1.63
CA THR A 4 -0.79 8.24 -3.09
C THR A 4 -1.31 6.96 -3.74
N ILE A 5 -1.62 7.02 -5.03
CA ILE A 5 -2.01 5.82 -5.81
C ILE A 5 -0.92 4.73 -5.67
N GLY A 6 0.36 5.12 -5.74
CA GLY A 6 1.48 4.20 -5.55
C GLY A 6 1.51 3.57 -4.16
N SER A 7 1.43 4.37 -3.10
CA SER A 7 1.47 3.85 -1.73
C SER A 7 0.28 2.94 -1.39
N LEU A 8 -0.91 3.22 -1.93
CA LEU A 8 -2.07 2.34 -1.79
C LEU A 8 -1.86 1.02 -2.55
N THR A 9 -1.31 1.08 -3.76
CA THR A 9 -0.99 -0.12 -4.56
C THR A 9 0.01 -1.03 -3.83
N ASP A 10 1.06 -0.46 -3.23
CA ASP A 10 2.05 -1.21 -2.46
C ASP A 10 1.40 -1.94 -1.26
N LYS A 11 0.54 -1.23 -0.52
CA LYS A 11 -0.17 -1.80 0.64
C LYS A 11 -1.14 -2.91 0.25
N ILE A 12 -1.91 -2.70 -0.82
CA ILE A 12 -2.83 -3.71 -1.36
C ILE A 12 -2.03 -4.97 -1.76
N THR A 13 -0.90 -4.80 -2.45
CA THR A 13 -0.03 -5.91 -2.87
C THR A 13 0.48 -6.72 -1.67
N ILE A 14 0.94 -6.05 -0.61
CA ILE A 14 1.39 -6.70 0.63
C ILE A 14 0.23 -7.44 1.32
N LEU A 15 -0.96 -6.84 1.36
CA LEU A 15 -2.14 -7.50 1.95
C LEU A 15 -2.58 -8.73 1.16
N GLU A 16 -2.55 -8.69 -0.17
CA GLU A 16 -2.87 -9.85 -1.00
C GLU A 16 -1.91 -11.01 -0.75
N LEU A 17 -0.61 -10.75 -0.62
CA LEU A 17 0.36 -11.78 -0.23
C LEU A 17 0.03 -12.38 1.15
N LYS A 18 -0.28 -11.53 2.15
CA LYS A 18 -0.67 -11.99 3.48
C LYS A 18 -1.96 -12.82 3.44
N ARG A 19 -2.98 -12.39 2.68
CA ARG A 19 -4.25 -13.12 2.50
C ARG A 19 -4.00 -14.48 1.86
N TYR A 20 -3.17 -14.54 0.81
CA TYR A 20 -2.83 -15.77 0.12
C TYR A 20 -2.24 -16.81 1.10
N TYR A 21 -1.19 -16.44 1.83
CA TYR A 21 -0.56 -17.36 2.78
C TYR A 21 -1.46 -17.68 3.99
N MET A 22 -2.25 -16.72 4.46
CA MET A 22 -3.22 -16.98 5.53
C MET A 22 -4.27 -18.00 5.09
N ARG A 23 -4.77 -17.89 3.85
CA ARG A 23 -5.69 -18.87 3.26
C ARG A 23 -5.07 -20.27 3.24
N GLN A 24 -3.79 -20.40 2.88
CA GLN A 24 -3.12 -21.71 2.94
C GLN A 24 -3.10 -22.28 4.37
N GLN A 25 -2.89 -21.46 5.40
CA GLN A 25 -2.96 -21.92 6.80
C GLN A 25 -4.36 -22.44 7.18
N THR A 26 -5.43 -21.85 6.65
CA THR A 26 -6.80 -22.34 6.90
C THR A 26 -7.08 -23.71 6.29
N LEU A 27 -6.32 -24.11 5.25
CA LEU A 27 -6.51 -25.35 4.51
C LEU A 27 -5.61 -26.50 5.00
N ARG A 28 -4.70 -26.22 5.93
CA ARG A 28 -3.80 -27.23 6.51
C ARG A 28 -4.59 -28.35 7.18
N GLN A 29 -4.13 -29.59 6.97
CA GLN A 29 -4.72 -30.78 7.56
C GLN A 29 -3.88 -31.35 8.72
N ASP A 30 -2.64 -30.87 8.86
CA ASP A 30 -1.66 -31.28 9.87
C ASP A 30 -1.78 -30.49 11.20
N VAL A 31 -2.84 -29.70 11.35
CA VAL A 31 -3.08 -28.83 12.51
C VAL A 31 -4.49 -29.01 13.06
N GLY A 32 -4.65 -28.76 14.36
CA GLY A 32 -5.95 -28.85 15.03
C GLY A 32 -6.97 -27.82 14.54
N GLU A 33 -8.25 -28.12 14.78
CA GLU A 33 -9.37 -27.28 14.33
C GLU A 33 -9.32 -25.85 14.88
N HIS A 34 -8.97 -25.69 16.17
CA HIS A 34 -8.84 -24.39 16.81
C HIS A 34 -7.83 -23.47 16.09
N HIS A 35 -6.70 -24.02 15.62
CA HIS A 35 -5.72 -23.26 14.84
C HIS A 35 -6.32 -22.77 13.52
N ARG A 36 -7.04 -23.65 12.80
CA ARG A 36 -7.69 -23.29 11.53
C ARG A 36 -8.74 -22.21 11.72
N GLN A 37 -9.56 -22.29 12.77
CA GLN A 37 -10.57 -21.28 13.10
C GLN A 37 -9.92 -19.91 13.39
N GLN A 38 -8.82 -19.88 14.15
CA GLN A 38 -8.07 -18.64 14.37
C GLN A 38 -7.50 -18.06 13.07
N CYS A 39 -6.96 -18.91 12.17
CA CYS A 39 -6.49 -18.48 10.87
C CYS A 39 -7.62 -17.94 9.98
N GLN A 40 -8.82 -18.53 10.04
CA GLN A 40 -9.99 -18.04 9.31
C GLN A 40 -10.41 -16.66 9.80
N GLN A 41 -10.44 -16.42 11.11
CA GLN A 41 -10.72 -15.10 11.67
C GLN A 41 -9.69 -14.06 11.20
N LYS A 42 -8.40 -14.40 11.20
CA LYS A 42 -7.35 -13.52 10.67
C LYS A 42 -7.52 -13.25 9.18
N LEU A 43 -7.91 -14.26 8.39
CA LEU A 43 -8.17 -14.11 6.95
C LEU A 43 -9.33 -13.15 6.68
N LEU A 44 -10.38 -13.19 7.51
CA LEU A 44 -11.50 -12.24 7.41
C LEU A 44 -11.03 -10.80 7.65
N VAL A 45 -10.24 -10.57 8.71
CA VAL A 45 -9.67 -9.24 8.98
C VAL A 45 -8.79 -8.76 7.84
N LEU A 46 -7.89 -9.61 7.32
CA LEU A 46 -7.04 -9.27 6.17
C LEU A 46 -7.86 -8.97 4.90
N THR A 47 -8.99 -9.67 4.73
CA THR A 47 -9.89 -9.43 3.60
C THR A 47 -10.57 -8.07 3.72
N GLN A 48 -11.12 -7.75 4.91
CA GLN A 48 -11.71 -6.44 5.17
C GLN A 48 -10.70 -5.30 4.94
N GLN A 49 -9.49 -5.42 5.50
CA GLN A 49 -8.43 -4.41 5.30
C GLN A 49 -8.10 -4.19 3.82
N ARG A 50 -8.10 -5.27 3.03
CA ARG A 50 -7.84 -5.18 1.60
C ARG A 50 -9.00 -4.51 0.87
N ASP A 51 -10.24 -4.86 1.20
CA ASP A 51 -11.43 -4.25 0.60
C ASP A 51 -11.51 -2.75 0.92
N ASP A 52 -11.16 -2.34 2.14
CA ASP A 52 -11.11 -0.93 2.54
C ASP A 52 -10.08 -0.14 1.71
N LEU A 53 -8.88 -0.70 1.49
CA LEU A 53 -7.86 -0.06 0.67
C LEU A 53 -8.24 -0.01 -0.82
N VAL A 54 -8.95 -1.03 -1.32
CA VAL A 54 -9.48 -1.02 -2.70
C VAL A 54 -10.54 0.06 -2.86
N ALA A 55 -11.46 0.20 -1.90
CA ALA A 55 -12.42 1.30 -1.92
C ALA A 55 -11.74 2.67 -1.87
N GLU A 56 -10.67 2.80 -1.06
CA GLU A 56 -9.89 4.04 -0.96
C GLU A 56 -9.17 4.39 -2.28
N ILE A 57 -8.51 3.42 -2.92
CA ILE A 57 -7.82 3.67 -4.20
C ILE A 57 -8.81 3.98 -5.33
N ASP A 58 -9.97 3.32 -5.35
CA ASP A 58 -11.05 3.60 -6.31
C ASP A 58 -11.57 5.03 -6.15
N GLN A 59 -11.85 5.46 -4.90
CA GLN A 59 -12.29 6.83 -4.63
C GLN A 59 -11.22 7.86 -5.02
N LEU A 60 -9.94 7.56 -4.73
CA LEU A 60 -8.83 8.43 -5.09
C LEU A 60 -8.70 8.57 -6.62
N LEU A 61 -8.82 7.46 -7.36
CA LEU A 61 -8.78 7.47 -8.82
C LEU A 61 -9.94 8.27 -9.40
N GLN A 62 -11.16 8.09 -8.88
CA GLN A 62 -12.33 8.88 -9.30
C GLN A 62 -12.12 10.37 -9.07
N ASP A 63 -11.64 10.77 -7.89
CA ASP A 63 -11.37 12.17 -7.56
C ASP A 63 -10.28 12.78 -8.46
N VAL A 64 -9.29 11.98 -8.88
CA VAL A 64 -8.25 12.42 -9.83
C VAL A 64 -8.82 12.55 -11.24
N CYS A 65 -9.56 11.55 -11.73
CA CYS A 65 -10.17 11.56 -13.06
C CYS A 65 -11.22 12.66 -13.21
N SER A 66 -11.96 12.99 -12.14
CA SER A 66 -12.95 14.08 -12.15
C SER A 66 -12.34 15.47 -11.97
N GLY A 67 -11.01 15.58 -11.80
CA GLY A 67 -10.32 16.84 -11.55
C GLY A 67 -10.53 17.42 -10.14
N LYS A 68 -11.23 16.70 -9.24
CA LYS A 68 -11.46 17.12 -7.85
C LYS A 68 -10.18 17.09 -7.02
N LYS A 69 -9.24 16.20 -7.36
CA LYS A 69 -7.92 16.11 -6.73
C LYS A 69 -6.82 16.11 -7.79
N ALA A 70 -5.98 17.14 -7.78
CA ALA A 70 -4.82 17.22 -8.65
C ALA A 70 -3.59 16.56 -8.01
N LEU A 71 -2.94 15.67 -8.76
CA LEU A 71 -1.66 15.09 -8.36
C LEU A 71 -0.55 16.13 -8.58
N LYS A 72 0.25 16.40 -7.55
CA LYS A 72 1.37 17.35 -7.62
C LYS A 72 2.69 16.59 -7.73
N ILE A 73 3.46 16.92 -8.76
CA ILE A 73 4.83 16.43 -8.93
C ILE A 73 5.78 17.52 -8.45
N TYR A 74 6.53 17.23 -7.39
CA TYR A 74 7.59 18.10 -6.92
C TYR A 74 8.92 17.69 -7.55
N ARG A 75 9.65 18.67 -8.09
CA ARG A 75 11.03 18.46 -8.54
C ARG A 75 11.98 18.60 -7.35
N GLN A 76 12.90 17.66 -7.21
CA GLN A 76 14.00 17.80 -6.26
C GLN A 76 15.10 18.64 -6.92
N TYR A 77 15.40 19.80 -6.33
CA TYR A 77 16.52 20.64 -6.74
C TYR A 77 17.73 20.28 -5.88
N LYS A 78 18.69 19.53 -6.45
CA LYS A 78 19.90 19.09 -5.76
C LYS A 78 21.09 19.94 -6.23
N MET A 79 21.38 21.01 -5.50
CA MET A 79 22.49 21.93 -5.83
C MET A 79 23.85 21.25 -5.77
N TYR A 80 24.06 20.30 -4.84
CA TYR A 80 25.34 19.63 -4.63
C TYR A 80 25.80 18.76 -5.82
N ASN A 81 24.91 18.42 -6.74
CA ASN A 81 25.25 17.62 -7.93
C ASN A 81 25.87 18.47 -9.04
N ASP A 82 25.70 19.79 -9.01
CA ASP A 82 26.17 20.69 -10.05
C ASP A 82 27.26 21.63 -9.50
N PRO A 83 28.52 21.51 -9.97
CA PRO A 83 29.62 22.36 -9.55
C PRO A 83 29.36 23.86 -9.70
N GLN A 84 28.44 24.30 -10.56
CA GLN A 84 28.08 25.71 -10.74
C GLN A 84 27.41 26.32 -9.51
N TYR A 85 26.83 25.51 -8.62
CA TYR A 85 26.25 25.98 -7.36
C TYR A 85 27.23 25.92 -6.18
N ARG A 86 28.52 25.61 -6.40
CA ARG A 86 29.53 25.64 -5.34
C ARG A 86 29.86 27.09 -4.99
N LEU A 87 29.83 27.40 -3.69
CA LEU A 87 30.25 28.70 -3.19
C LEU A 87 31.77 28.85 -3.31
N PRO A 88 32.29 30.06 -3.60
CA PRO A 88 33.72 30.32 -3.60
C PRO A 88 34.31 30.16 -2.17
N PRO A 89 35.60 29.82 -2.05
CA PRO A 89 36.28 29.79 -0.76
C PRO A 89 36.38 31.20 -0.14
N GLU A 90 36.26 31.28 1.19
CA GLU A 90 36.50 32.49 1.99
C GLU A 90 37.97 32.92 2.03
#